data_AF-A0A1D6I4X1-F1
#
_entry.id   AF-A0A1D6I4X1-F1
#
_cell.length_a   1.000
_cell.length_b   1.000
_cell.length_c   1.000
_cell.angle_alpha   90.00
_cell.angle_beta   90.00
_cell.angle_gamma   90.00
#
_symmetry.space_group_name_H-M   'P 1'
#
loop_
_entity.id
_entity.type
_entity.pdbx_description
1 polymer ?
#
loop_
_entity_poly.entity_id
_entity_poly.type
_entity_poly.pdbx_seq_one_letter_code
_entity_poly.pdbx_strand_id
1 'polypeptide(L)'
;MSQIQSFSRNNCALLAVLCGKYAENRTPAARSGLEAKRPRPAYPFPELSSAGRLEVHTLFNPTPEQFLEAQRVVQPNFLYIQGQQLEDEKEIGSLVWGDADVSDPQAFSTLISPPFPTIVYLEVPIGEKLAQAVHSKGIPYVIYWRNSFSSYAASHFRHALMSAIQSSVSHTWDAFQLAHASFRLYCVRNNHVQSVKLGPRLLGDAPKINISPPETEMVDEEGSSEVTPAIKIYDEEINMKLLLCGVPCTLDPCLLGSLEDGLNALLNIEV
;
A
#
# COMPACT_ATOMS: atom_id res chain seq x y z
N MET A 1 40.61 -3.68 4.71
CA MET A 1 40.01 -2.64 3.86
C MET A 1 38.86 -3.27 3.09
N SER A 2 37.69 -3.33 3.70
CA SER A 2 36.45 -3.84 3.11
C SER A 2 35.75 -2.66 2.44
N GLN A 3 35.69 -2.69 1.11
CA GLN A 3 34.86 -1.77 0.34
C GLN A 3 33.42 -1.94 0.78
N ILE A 4 32.89 -0.93 1.47
CA ILE A 4 31.47 -0.67 1.56
C ILE A 4 31.02 -0.39 0.13
N GLN A 5 30.57 -1.44 -0.56
CA GLN A 5 29.74 -1.26 -1.75
C GLN A 5 28.45 -0.63 -1.26
N SER A 6 28.38 0.70 -1.41
CA SER A 6 27.16 1.48 -1.36
C SER A 6 26.11 0.79 -2.25
N PHE A 7 25.23 0.01 -1.64
CA PHE A 7 23.97 -0.37 -2.27
C PHE A 7 23.29 0.93 -2.71
N SER A 8 23.07 1.08 -4.02
CA SER A 8 22.23 2.14 -4.55
C SER A 8 20.94 2.17 -3.75
N ARG A 9 20.57 3.35 -3.22
CA ARG A 9 19.25 3.62 -2.65
C ARG A 9 18.18 3.05 -3.58
N ASN A 10 17.61 1.87 -3.27
CA ASN A 10 16.58 1.24 -4.09
C ASN A 10 15.33 2.12 -4.06
N ASN A 11 15.09 2.92 -5.09
CA ASN A 11 13.83 3.64 -5.26
C ASN A 11 12.72 2.65 -5.63
N CYS A 12 11.51 2.89 -5.13
CA CYS A 12 10.30 2.16 -5.53
C CYS A 12 9.61 2.96 -6.64
N ALA A 13 9.68 2.46 -7.88
CA ALA A 13 8.96 3.06 -8.98
C ALA A 13 7.48 2.65 -8.94
N LEU A 14 6.61 3.64 -8.78
CA LEU A 14 5.15 3.51 -8.79
C LEU A 14 4.60 4.01 -10.13
N LEU A 15 3.92 3.14 -10.87
CA LEU A 15 3.06 3.55 -11.98
C LEU A 15 1.62 3.62 -11.47
N ALA A 16 1.07 4.82 -11.38
CA ALA A 16 -0.30 5.11 -10.98
C ALA A 16 -1.19 5.34 -12.20
N VAL A 17 -2.30 4.60 -12.30
CA VAL A 17 -3.32 4.79 -13.33
C VAL A 17 -4.58 5.30 -12.67
N LEU A 18 -4.98 6.52 -13.03
CA LEU A 18 -6.16 7.19 -12.50
C LEU A 18 -7.23 7.28 -13.58
N CYS A 19 -8.44 6.85 -13.24
CA CYS A 19 -9.54 6.67 -14.17
C CYS A 19 -10.68 7.66 -13.92
N GLY A 20 -11.33 8.11 -14.99
CA GLY A 20 -12.55 8.91 -14.98
C GLY A 20 -12.38 10.35 -15.47
N LYS A 21 -13.52 10.97 -15.83
CA LYS A 21 -13.61 12.34 -16.38
C LYS A 21 -13.06 13.41 -15.44
N TYR A 22 -12.99 13.11 -14.15
CA TYR A 22 -12.51 14.02 -13.11
C TYR A 22 -11.02 13.84 -12.78
N ALA A 23 -10.39 12.75 -13.23
CA ALA A 23 -8.98 12.49 -13.01
C ALA A 23 -8.08 13.54 -13.71
N GLU A 24 -8.44 13.95 -14.94
CA GLU A 24 -7.70 14.94 -15.73
C GLU A 24 -7.66 16.35 -15.10
N ASN A 25 -8.70 16.73 -14.36
CA ASN A 25 -8.82 18.06 -13.73
C ASN A 25 -7.84 18.26 -12.55
N ARG A 26 -7.09 17.23 -12.15
CA ARG A 26 -6.05 17.32 -11.11
C ARG A 26 -4.69 17.76 -11.66
N THR A 27 -4.54 17.96 -12.96
CA THR A 27 -3.30 18.48 -13.54
C THR A 27 -3.07 19.95 -13.14
N PRO A 28 -1.81 20.37 -12.86
CA PRO A 28 -1.47 21.78 -12.62
C PRO A 28 -1.81 22.68 -13.82
N ALA A 29 -1.70 22.14 -15.04
CA ALA A 29 -1.96 22.86 -16.30
C ALA A 29 -3.46 23.18 -16.51
N ALA A 30 -4.38 22.35 -16.02
CA ALA A 30 -5.82 22.60 -16.14
C ALA A 30 -6.33 23.70 -15.17
N ARG A 31 -5.52 24.16 -14.22
CA ARG A 31 -5.87 25.27 -13.31
C ARG A 31 -5.81 26.66 -13.97
N SER A 32 -5.41 26.74 -15.25
CA SER A 32 -5.18 28.02 -15.94
C SER A 32 -6.35 28.53 -16.81
N GLY A 33 -7.53 27.92 -16.79
CA GLY A 33 -8.63 28.34 -17.67
C GLY A 33 -10.01 28.20 -17.04
N LEU A 34 -10.61 29.36 -16.72
CA LEU A 34 -11.93 29.56 -16.10
C LEU A 34 -12.08 28.95 -14.69
N GLU A 35 -12.00 29.82 -13.70
CA GLU A 35 -12.59 29.62 -12.37
C GLU A 35 -14.12 29.51 -12.48
N ALA A 36 -14.63 28.39 -12.98
CA ALA A 36 -15.92 27.91 -12.53
C ALA A 36 -15.68 27.39 -11.11
N LYS A 37 -16.27 28.06 -10.11
CA LYS A 37 -16.32 27.65 -8.70
C LYS A 37 -16.72 26.18 -8.57
N ARG A 38 -15.79 25.25 -8.69
CA ARG A 38 -16.00 23.89 -8.22
C ARG A 38 -15.95 23.97 -6.70
N PRO A 39 -16.94 23.42 -5.98
CA PRO A 39 -16.81 23.27 -4.55
C PRO A 39 -15.50 22.52 -4.29
N ARG A 40 -14.67 23.06 -3.41
CA ARG A 40 -13.49 22.34 -2.89
C ARG A 40 -13.93 20.90 -2.58
N PRO A 41 -13.13 19.86 -2.91
CA PRO A 41 -13.44 18.52 -2.42
C PRO A 41 -13.67 18.64 -0.90
N ALA A 42 -14.79 18.12 -0.42
CA ALA A 42 -15.19 18.27 0.99
C ALA A 42 -14.16 17.65 1.94
N TYR A 43 -13.28 16.79 1.42
CA TYR A 43 -12.20 16.14 2.12
C TYR A 43 -10.86 16.32 1.37
N PRO A 44 -9.76 16.70 2.05
CA PRO A 44 -8.46 16.85 1.41
C PRO A 44 -7.84 15.46 1.16
N PHE A 45 -8.08 14.90 -0.02
CA PHE A 45 -7.43 13.66 -0.43
C PHE A 45 -5.93 13.89 -0.68
N PRO A 46 -5.02 13.12 -0.05
CA PRO A 46 -3.59 13.23 -0.31
C PRO A 46 -3.26 12.93 -1.77
N GLU A 47 -2.55 13.87 -2.40
CA GLU A 47 -2.02 13.73 -3.76
C GLU A 47 -0.90 12.68 -3.79
N LEU A 48 -0.88 11.86 -4.84
CA LEU A 48 0.24 10.95 -5.10
C LEU A 48 1.39 11.77 -5.65
N SER A 49 2.47 11.89 -4.87
CA SER A 49 3.67 12.62 -5.25
C SER A 49 4.90 11.81 -4.90
N SER A 50 5.97 12.02 -5.67
CA SER A 50 7.27 11.43 -5.38
C SER A 50 7.82 12.00 -4.08
N ALA A 51 8.14 11.13 -3.13
CA ALA A 51 8.67 11.50 -1.82
C ALA A 51 9.48 10.35 -1.24
N GLY A 52 10.56 10.68 -0.53
CA GLY A 52 11.46 9.69 0.06
C GLY A 52 11.98 8.73 -1.02
N ARG A 53 11.61 7.45 -0.90
CA ARG A 53 12.00 6.39 -1.84
C ARG A 53 11.00 6.14 -2.96
N LEU A 54 9.80 6.71 -2.89
CA LEU A 54 8.75 6.49 -3.89
C LEU A 54 8.91 7.46 -5.05
N GLU A 55 9.01 6.93 -6.26
CA GLU A 55 9.00 7.69 -7.51
C GLU A 55 7.68 7.42 -8.23
N VAL A 56 6.84 8.46 -8.37
CA VAL A 56 5.48 8.33 -8.90
C VAL A 56 5.41 8.79 -10.36
N HIS A 57 4.97 7.88 -11.22
CA HIS A 57 4.61 8.11 -12.62
C HIS A 57 3.10 7.97 -12.74
N THR A 58 2.39 9.01 -13.19
CA THR A 58 0.90 8.98 -13.23
C THR A 58 0.39 9.04 -14.67
N LEU A 59 -0.53 8.14 -15.00
CA LEU A 59 -1.31 8.12 -16.23
C LEU A 59 -2.77 8.45 -15.91
N PHE A 60 -3.37 9.30 -16.74
CA PHE A 60 -4.77 9.69 -16.65
C PHE A 60 -5.51 9.14 -17.87
N ASN A 61 -6.54 8.31 -17.65
CA ASN A 61 -7.33 7.70 -18.71
C ASN A 61 -6.50 7.13 -19.88
N PRO A 62 -5.42 6.34 -19.63
CA PRO A 62 -4.53 5.90 -20.70
C PRO A 62 -5.24 4.92 -21.65
N THR A 63 -4.86 4.92 -22.93
CA THR A 63 -5.19 3.77 -23.79
C THR A 63 -4.37 2.54 -23.37
N PRO A 64 -4.79 1.31 -23.71
CA PRO A 64 -4.00 0.10 -23.45
C PRO A 64 -2.56 0.19 -23.99
N GLU A 65 -2.35 0.82 -25.15
CA GLU A 65 -1.04 1.01 -25.76
C GLU A 65 -0.18 1.99 -24.96
N GLN A 66 -0.78 3.10 -24.49
CA GLN A 66 -0.08 4.06 -23.64
C GLN A 66 0.32 3.44 -22.30
N PHE A 67 -0.57 2.62 -21.73
CA PHE A 67 -0.28 1.89 -20.51
C PHE A 67 0.89 0.92 -20.69
N LEU A 68 0.88 0.11 -21.76
CA LEU A 68 1.94 -0.84 -22.07
C LEU A 68 3.29 -0.14 -22.31
N GLU A 69 3.28 0.97 -23.05
CA GLU A 69 4.51 1.74 -23.29
C GLU A 69 5.07 2.33 -22.00
N ALA A 70 4.21 2.92 -21.15
CA ALA A 70 4.63 3.42 -19.85
C ALA A 70 5.15 2.31 -18.94
N GLN A 71 4.50 1.14 -18.91
CA GLN A 71 4.99 -0.01 -18.15
C GLN A 71 6.38 -0.44 -18.63
N ARG A 72 6.61 -0.48 -19.95
CA ARG A 72 7.89 -0.86 -20.56
C ARG A 72 9.00 0.12 -20.23
N VAL A 73 8.71 1.42 -20.23
CA VAL A 73 9.68 2.49 -19.97
C VAL A 73 9.99 2.61 -18.47
N VAL A 74 8.97 2.60 -17.62
CA VAL A 74 9.09 2.81 -16.17
C VAL A 74 9.57 1.53 -15.46
N GLN A 75 9.20 0.36 -15.96
CA GLN A 75 9.42 -0.95 -15.30
C GLN A 75 9.08 -0.91 -13.80
N PRO A 76 7.83 -0.57 -13.46
CA PRO A 76 7.47 -0.27 -12.08
C PRO A 76 7.57 -1.48 -11.17
N ASN A 77 8.06 -1.29 -9.94
CA ASN A 77 7.95 -2.29 -8.88
C ASN A 77 6.54 -2.35 -8.30
N PHE A 78 5.84 -1.22 -8.34
CA PHE A 78 4.50 -1.05 -7.81
C PHE A 78 3.59 -0.46 -8.90
N LEU A 79 2.52 -1.18 -9.23
CA LEU A 79 1.45 -0.71 -10.09
C LEU A 79 0.21 -0.39 -9.24
N TYR A 80 -0.27 0.85 -9.30
CA TYR A 80 -1.50 1.28 -8.64
C TYR A 80 -2.55 1.63 -9.69
N ILE A 81 -3.74 1.06 -9.58
CA ILE A 81 -4.82 1.27 -10.53
C ILE A 81 -6.08 1.62 -9.76
N GLN A 82 -6.55 2.84 -9.96
CA GLN A 82 -7.78 3.35 -9.37
C GLN A 82 -8.93 3.21 -10.37
N GLY A 83 -10.10 2.79 -9.90
CA GLY A 83 -11.33 2.82 -10.68
C GLY A 83 -11.80 4.23 -11.00
N GLN A 84 -12.91 4.34 -11.72
CA GLN A 84 -13.46 5.63 -12.14
C GLN A 84 -13.82 6.51 -10.94
N GLN A 85 -13.28 7.73 -10.88
CA GLN A 85 -13.73 8.70 -9.89
C GLN A 85 -15.11 9.27 -10.29
N LEU A 86 -16.11 9.08 -9.42
CA LEU A 86 -17.50 9.53 -9.63
C LEU A 86 -17.71 11.01 -9.24
N GLU A 87 -18.79 11.62 -9.72
CA GLU A 87 -19.04 13.08 -9.60
C GLU A 87 -19.13 13.58 -8.15
N ASP A 88 -19.66 12.76 -7.24
CA ASP A 88 -19.79 13.12 -5.84
C ASP A 88 -18.50 12.88 -5.04
N GLU A 89 -17.48 12.30 -5.67
CA GLU A 89 -16.21 11.85 -5.10
C GLU A 89 -16.36 10.96 -3.86
N LYS A 90 -17.56 10.44 -3.57
CA LYS A 90 -17.82 9.65 -2.36
C LYS A 90 -17.38 8.21 -2.52
N GLU A 91 -17.46 7.69 -3.73
CA GLU A 91 -17.15 6.29 -4.06
C GLU A 91 -16.26 6.20 -5.30
N ILE A 92 -15.53 5.09 -5.37
CA ILE A 92 -14.74 4.71 -6.54
C ILE A 92 -15.56 3.73 -7.38
N GLY A 93 -15.72 4.04 -8.66
CA GLY A 93 -16.46 3.26 -9.64
C GLY A 93 -15.65 2.14 -10.28
N SER A 94 -16.21 1.52 -11.32
CA SER A 94 -15.59 0.41 -12.05
C SER A 94 -14.32 0.84 -12.80
N LEU A 95 -13.58 -0.15 -13.29
CA LEU A 95 -12.34 0.08 -14.02
C LEU A 95 -12.63 0.45 -15.49
N VAL A 96 -12.46 1.73 -15.81
CA VAL A 96 -12.73 2.29 -17.15
C VAL A 96 -11.57 3.18 -17.56
N TRP A 97 -11.05 2.98 -18.77
CA TRP A 97 -9.97 3.78 -19.35
C TRP A 97 -10.50 4.63 -20.51
N GLY A 98 -10.70 5.93 -20.28
CA GLY A 98 -11.42 6.78 -21.22
C GLY A 98 -12.88 6.32 -21.34
N ASP A 99 -13.28 5.87 -22.52
CA ASP A 99 -14.60 5.28 -22.79
C ASP A 99 -14.57 3.73 -22.86
N ALA A 100 -13.39 3.10 -22.70
CA ALA A 100 -13.23 1.66 -22.77
C ALA A 100 -13.39 1.00 -21.39
N ASP A 101 -14.34 0.07 -21.27
CA ASP A 101 -14.44 -0.81 -20.11
C ASP A 101 -13.34 -1.88 -20.18
N VAL A 102 -12.46 -1.88 -19.17
CA VAL A 102 -11.36 -2.85 -19.04
C VAL A 102 -11.51 -3.69 -17.78
N SER A 103 -12.73 -3.81 -17.25
CA SER A 103 -13.05 -4.58 -16.04
C SER A 103 -13.07 -6.10 -16.24
N ASP A 104 -12.95 -6.60 -17.48
CA ASP A 104 -12.82 -8.04 -17.74
C ASP A 104 -11.50 -8.59 -17.16
N PRO A 105 -11.54 -9.57 -16.23
CA PRO A 105 -10.33 -10.06 -15.56
C PRO A 105 -9.27 -10.66 -16.48
N GLN A 106 -9.67 -11.37 -17.54
CA GLN A 106 -8.73 -12.06 -18.41
C GLN A 106 -8.08 -11.10 -19.40
N ALA A 107 -8.86 -10.18 -19.98
CA ALA A 107 -8.35 -9.11 -20.80
C ALA A 107 -7.39 -8.22 -20.00
N PHE A 108 -7.82 -7.77 -18.81
CA PHE A 108 -7.02 -6.90 -17.97
C PHE A 108 -5.71 -7.55 -17.50
N SER A 109 -5.75 -8.80 -17.03
CA SER A 109 -4.52 -9.50 -16.62
C SER A 109 -3.52 -9.68 -17.76
N THR A 110 -3.99 -9.67 -19.01
CA THR A 110 -3.13 -9.78 -20.21
C THR A 110 -2.49 -8.44 -20.59
N LEU A 111 -3.06 -7.30 -20.14
CA LEU A 111 -2.45 -5.99 -20.30
C LEU A 111 -1.22 -5.80 -19.42
N ILE A 112 -1.15 -6.49 -18.28
CA ILE A 112 0.04 -6.44 -17.44
C ILE A 112 1.06 -7.41 -18.03
N SER A 113 2.16 -6.87 -18.56
CA SER A 113 3.18 -7.63 -19.27
C SER A 113 4.48 -7.77 -18.47
N PRO A 114 5.35 -8.76 -18.75
CA PRO A 114 6.68 -8.82 -18.13
C PRO A 114 7.59 -7.63 -18.53
N PRO A 115 8.50 -7.16 -17.65
CA PRO A 115 8.73 -7.63 -16.30
C PRO A 115 7.55 -7.27 -15.37
N PHE A 116 7.09 -8.26 -14.59
CA PHE A 116 5.94 -8.07 -13.72
C PHE A 116 6.31 -7.21 -12.51
N PRO A 117 5.40 -6.30 -12.07
CA PRO A 117 5.59 -5.58 -10.83
C PRO A 117 5.55 -6.55 -9.64
N THR A 118 6.23 -6.20 -8.56
CA THR A 118 6.17 -6.93 -7.29
C THR A 118 4.81 -6.76 -6.62
N ILE A 119 4.21 -5.58 -6.76
CA ILE A 119 2.95 -5.19 -6.11
C ILE A 119 1.99 -4.64 -7.15
N VAL A 120 0.74 -5.12 -7.13
CA VAL A 120 -0.37 -4.46 -7.81
C VAL A 120 -1.42 -4.08 -6.78
N TYR A 121 -1.81 -2.81 -6.72
CA TYR A 121 -2.94 -2.35 -5.91
C TYR A 121 -4.11 -1.95 -6.81
N LEU A 122 -5.19 -2.73 -6.73
CA LEU A 122 -6.45 -2.51 -7.43
C LEU A 122 -7.43 -1.80 -6.49
N GLU A 123 -7.50 -0.47 -6.59
CA GLU A 123 -8.48 0.35 -5.89
C GLU A 123 -9.77 0.43 -6.74
N VAL A 124 -10.43 -0.72 -6.89
CA VAL A 124 -11.67 -0.90 -7.65
C VAL A 124 -12.68 -1.70 -6.82
N PRO A 125 -13.98 -1.39 -6.88
CA PRO A 125 -15.00 -2.13 -6.15
C PRO A 125 -15.13 -3.55 -6.71
N ILE A 126 -15.39 -4.53 -5.85
CA ILE A 126 -15.61 -5.94 -6.24
C ILE A 126 -14.44 -6.50 -7.08
N GLY A 127 -13.21 -6.11 -6.74
CA GLY A 127 -11.99 -6.42 -7.48
C GLY A 127 -11.45 -7.85 -7.29
N GLU A 128 -12.16 -8.75 -6.60
CA GLU A 128 -11.66 -10.09 -6.25
C GLU A 128 -11.28 -10.92 -7.48
N LYS A 129 -12.13 -10.94 -8.52
CA LYS A 129 -11.85 -11.68 -9.76
C LYS A 129 -10.68 -11.08 -10.54
N LEU A 130 -10.58 -9.76 -10.59
CA LEU A 130 -9.46 -9.04 -11.19
C LEU A 130 -8.16 -9.40 -10.47
N ALA A 131 -8.17 -9.34 -9.14
CA ALA A 131 -7.00 -9.64 -8.31
C ALA A 131 -6.51 -11.07 -8.52
N GLN A 132 -7.42 -12.05 -8.57
CA GLN A 132 -7.08 -13.45 -8.83
C GLN A 132 -6.47 -13.65 -10.23
N ALA A 133 -7.02 -13.00 -11.25
CA ALA A 133 -6.49 -13.08 -12.62
C ALA A 133 -5.12 -12.41 -12.76
N VAL A 134 -4.88 -11.31 -12.05
CA VAL A 134 -3.58 -10.63 -12.00
C VAL A 134 -2.56 -11.50 -11.23
N HIS A 135 -2.93 -12.01 -10.06
CA HIS A 135 -2.06 -12.86 -9.25
C HIS A 135 -1.67 -14.16 -9.98
N SER A 136 -2.58 -14.77 -10.75
CA SER A 136 -2.28 -16.01 -11.51
C SER A 136 -1.25 -15.82 -12.63
N LYS A 137 -0.94 -14.58 -13.04
CA LYS A 137 0.16 -14.27 -13.97
C LYS A 137 1.54 -14.38 -13.33
N GLY A 138 1.63 -14.56 -12.01
CA GLY A 138 2.89 -14.64 -11.26
C GLY A 138 3.27 -13.34 -10.57
N ILE A 139 2.32 -12.40 -10.41
CA ILE A 139 2.52 -11.19 -9.62
C ILE A 139 2.49 -11.56 -8.13
N PRO A 140 3.57 -11.32 -7.36
CA PRO A 140 3.69 -11.83 -5.99
C PRO A 140 2.64 -11.31 -5.03
N TYR A 141 2.29 -10.02 -5.13
CA TYR A 141 1.38 -9.37 -4.21
C TYR A 141 0.31 -8.57 -4.95
N VAL A 142 -0.96 -8.86 -4.66
CA VAL A 142 -2.10 -8.12 -5.22
C VAL A 142 -3.01 -7.64 -4.10
N ILE A 143 -3.08 -6.31 -3.91
CA ILE A 143 -3.99 -5.66 -2.97
C ILE A 143 -5.28 -5.33 -3.71
N TYR A 144 -6.44 -5.65 -3.13
CA TYR A 144 -7.74 -5.44 -3.76
C TYR A 144 -8.86 -5.18 -2.74
N TRP A 145 -9.99 -4.68 -3.22
CA TRP A 145 -11.21 -4.53 -2.42
C TRP A 145 -12.26 -5.54 -2.84
N ARG A 146 -12.84 -6.25 -1.86
CA ARG A 146 -13.87 -7.27 -2.15
C ARG A 146 -15.26 -6.69 -2.36
N ASN A 147 -15.55 -5.54 -1.77
CA ASN A 147 -16.86 -4.90 -1.77
C ASN A 147 -16.74 -3.47 -2.30
N SER A 148 -17.85 -2.74 -2.37
CA SER A 148 -17.80 -1.28 -2.51
C SER A 148 -17.19 -0.64 -1.26
N PHE A 149 -16.61 0.54 -1.45
CA PHE A 149 -15.94 1.31 -0.41
C PHE A 149 -16.03 2.80 -0.76
N SER A 150 -15.90 3.65 0.27
CA SER A 150 -15.84 5.09 0.05
C SER A 150 -14.44 5.54 -0.38
N SER A 151 -14.36 6.61 -1.14
CA SER A 151 -13.10 7.28 -1.49
C SER A 151 -12.31 7.69 -0.25
N TYR A 152 -13.01 8.02 0.85
CA TYR A 152 -12.38 8.29 2.15
C TYR A 152 -11.65 7.07 2.70
N ALA A 153 -12.33 5.92 2.77
CA ALA A 153 -11.78 4.66 3.25
C ALA A 153 -10.57 4.22 2.42
N ALA A 154 -10.70 4.28 1.09
CA ALA A 154 -9.62 3.96 0.17
C ALA A 154 -8.44 4.94 0.31
N SER A 155 -8.71 6.23 0.39
CA SER A 155 -7.66 7.23 0.54
C SER A 155 -6.88 7.10 1.83
N HIS A 156 -7.53 6.73 2.95
CA HIS A 156 -6.84 6.48 4.22
C HIS A 156 -5.87 5.33 4.11
N PHE A 157 -6.35 4.18 3.62
CA PHE A 157 -5.50 3.01 3.42
C PHE A 157 -4.36 3.29 2.45
N ARG A 158 -4.65 3.89 1.29
CA ARG A 158 -3.65 4.28 0.29
C ARG A 158 -2.59 5.19 0.90
N HIS A 159 -2.99 6.20 1.66
CA HIS A 159 -2.03 7.12 2.27
C HIS A 159 -1.12 6.42 3.29
N ALA A 160 -1.67 5.56 4.14
CA ALA A 160 -0.88 4.77 5.09
C ALA A 160 0.11 3.84 4.37
N LEU A 161 -0.34 3.15 3.32
CA LEU A 161 0.49 2.27 2.51
C LEU A 161 1.63 3.03 1.82
N MET A 162 1.32 4.15 1.16
CA MET A 162 2.33 4.97 0.50
C MET A 162 3.33 5.53 1.51
N SER A 163 2.88 5.95 2.70
CA SER A 163 3.77 6.45 3.76
C SER A 163 4.76 5.38 4.25
N ALA A 164 4.31 4.14 4.40
CA ALA A 164 5.18 3.02 4.78
C ALA A 164 6.26 2.76 3.70
N ILE A 165 5.85 2.69 2.44
CA ILE A 165 6.74 2.43 1.30
C ILE A 165 7.72 3.59 1.07
N GLN A 166 7.27 4.83 1.26
CA GLN A 166 8.09 6.04 1.09
C GLN A 166 9.20 6.16 2.13
N SER A 167 8.93 5.73 3.37
CA SER A 167 9.80 5.96 4.53
C SER A 167 10.85 4.87 4.76
N SER A 168 10.57 3.62 4.39
CA SER A 168 11.36 2.46 4.81
C SER A 168 11.51 1.39 3.73
N VAL A 169 12.52 0.52 3.87
CA VAL A 169 12.67 -0.71 3.05
C VAL A 169 11.83 -1.81 3.66
N SER A 170 10.51 -1.68 3.53
CA SER A 170 9.55 -2.68 4.02
C SER A 170 9.28 -3.76 2.98
N HIS A 171 9.16 -5.00 3.43
CA HIS A 171 8.53 -6.04 2.63
C HIS A 171 7.04 -5.72 2.41
N THR A 172 6.48 -6.05 1.24
CA THR A 172 5.11 -5.68 0.86
C THR A 172 4.06 -6.15 1.86
N TRP A 173 4.26 -7.35 2.42
CA TRP A 173 3.38 -7.92 3.43
C TRP A 173 3.28 -7.00 4.65
N ASP A 174 4.40 -6.58 5.23
CA ASP A 174 4.43 -5.75 6.43
C ASP A 174 3.90 -4.34 6.16
N ALA A 175 4.23 -3.76 5.00
CA ALA A 175 3.65 -2.48 4.57
C ALA A 175 2.12 -2.55 4.46
N PHE A 176 1.59 -3.65 3.92
CA PHE A 176 0.15 -3.89 3.87
C PHE A 176 -0.43 -4.06 5.27
N GLN A 177 0.18 -4.85 6.15
CA GLN A 177 -0.33 -5.06 7.51
C GLN A 177 -0.38 -3.74 8.29
N LEU A 178 0.67 -2.92 8.21
CA LEU A 178 0.71 -1.60 8.82
C LEU A 178 -0.41 -0.68 8.28
N ALA A 179 -0.55 -0.62 6.95
CA ALA A 179 -1.60 0.18 6.32
C ALA A 179 -3.00 -0.31 6.67
N HIS A 180 -3.20 -1.62 6.74
CA HIS A 180 -4.46 -2.26 7.08
C HIS A 180 -4.83 -2.07 8.56
N ALA A 181 -3.85 -2.15 9.46
CA ALA A 181 -3.99 -1.83 10.87
C ALA A 181 -4.41 -0.36 11.08
N SER A 182 -3.74 0.57 10.39
CA SER A 182 -4.10 2.00 10.39
C SER A 182 -5.53 2.22 9.88
N PHE A 183 -5.89 1.59 8.76
CA PHE A 183 -7.23 1.61 8.20
C PHE A 183 -8.28 1.11 9.20
N ARG A 184 -8.03 -0.03 9.86
CA ARG A 184 -8.96 -0.57 10.87
C ARG A 184 -9.11 0.40 12.04
N LEU A 185 -8.02 0.97 12.53
CA LEU A 185 -8.05 1.92 13.64
C LEU A 185 -8.86 3.18 13.31
N TYR A 186 -8.70 3.74 12.10
CA TYR A 186 -9.33 5.02 11.73
C TYR A 186 -10.71 4.89 11.09
N CYS A 187 -10.91 3.93 10.19
CA CYS A 187 -12.15 3.82 9.41
C CYS A 187 -13.23 3.00 10.13
N VAL A 188 -12.85 1.98 10.92
CA VAL A 188 -13.82 1.19 11.71
C VAL A 188 -14.28 2.00 12.92
N ARG A 189 -13.37 2.69 13.61
CA ARG A 189 -13.70 3.55 14.77
C ARG A 189 -14.69 4.67 14.45
N ASN A 190 -14.60 5.24 13.25
CA ASN A 190 -15.47 6.34 12.83
C ASN A 190 -16.81 5.86 12.21
N ASN A 191 -17.17 4.58 12.31
CA ASN A 191 -18.36 3.99 11.66
C ASN A 191 -18.44 4.19 10.13
N HIS A 192 -17.32 4.54 9.47
CA HIS A 192 -17.30 4.70 8.01
C HIS A 192 -17.33 3.35 7.28
N VAL A 193 -17.10 2.25 8.01
CA VAL A 193 -17.07 0.89 7.50
C VAL A 193 -17.75 -0.02 8.53
N GLN A 194 -18.90 -0.61 8.20
CA GLN A 194 -19.73 -1.40 9.13
C GLN A 194 -19.14 -2.77 9.54
N SER A 195 -17.92 -3.13 9.11
CA SER A 195 -17.24 -4.36 9.53
C SER A 195 -15.79 -4.40 9.04
N VAL A 196 -14.88 -4.98 9.83
CA VAL A 196 -13.49 -5.35 9.41
C VAL A 196 -13.50 -6.20 8.13
N LYS A 197 -14.60 -6.90 7.83
CA LYS A 197 -14.74 -7.71 6.60
C LYS A 197 -14.73 -6.89 5.30
N LEU A 198 -14.98 -5.59 5.37
CA LEU A 198 -15.12 -4.68 4.23
C LEU A 198 -13.82 -3.96 3.82
N GLY A 199 -12.71 -4.22 4.53
CA GLY A 199 -11.40 -3.62 4.23
C GLY A 199 -10.70 -4.22 3.00
N PRO A 200 -9.54 -3.63 2.62
CA PRO A 200 -8.71 -4.16 1.56
C PRO A 200 -8.15 -5.53 1.94
N ARG A 201 -7.84 -6.34 0.94
CA ARG A 201 -7.32 -7.70 1.04
C ARG A 201 -6.01 -7.79 0.28
N LEU A 202 -5.17 -8.75 0.67
CA LEU A 202 -3.90 -9.04 0.03
C LEU A 202 -3.92 -10.49 -0.45
N LEU A 203 -3.63 -10.71 -1.73
CA LEU A 203 -3.17 -11.98 -2.27
C LEU A 203 -1.64 -11.97 -2.26
N GLY A 204 -1.05 -13.09 -1.84
CA GLY A 204 0.39 -13.26 -1.64
C GLY A 204 0.68 -13.87 -0.28
N ASP A 205 1.83 -14.49 -0.14
CA ASP A 205 2.21 -15.20 1.09
C ASP A 205 2.99 -14.30 2.04
N ALA A 206 2.81 -14.51 3.35
CA ALA A 206 3.67 -13.89 4.34
C ALA A 206 5.13 -14.32 4.14
N PRO A 207 6.12 -13.43 4.36
CA PRO A 207 7.51 -13.80 4.29
C PRO A 207 7.79 -14.91 5.31
N LYS A 208 8.43 -15.99 4.87
CA LYS A 208 8.82 -17.09 5.76
C LYS A 208 10.07 -16.68 6.53
N ILE A 209 9.88 -16.27 7.78
CA ILE A 209 11.00 -16.01 8.69
C ILE A 209 11.46 -17.38 9.22
N ASN A 210 12.46 -17.96 8.55
CA ASN A 210 13.14 -19.14 9.06
C ASN A 210 14.11 -18.71 10.15
N ILE A 211 13.63 -18.68 11.39
CA ILE A 211 14.51 -18.55 12.55
C ILE A 211 15.15 -19.93 12.73
N SER A 212 16.41 -20.07 12.32
CA SER A 212 17.20 -21.24 12.67
C SER A 212 17.17 -21.37 14.20
N PRO A 213 16.72 -22.50 14.77
CA PRO A 213 16.85 -22.69 16.20
C PRO A 213 18.33 -22.53 16.57
N PRO A 214 18.66 -21.85 17.67
CA PRO A 214 20.05 -21.73 18.10
C PRO A 214 20.64 -23.13 18.21
N GLU A 215 21.83 -23.34 17.63
CA GLU A 215 22.53 -24.62 17.72
C GLU A 215 22.72 -24.94 19.21
N THR A 216 22.14 -26.05 19.66
CA THR A 216 22.37 -26.55 21.01
C THR A 216 23.78 -27.13 21.01
N GLU A 217 24.79 -26.29 21.25
CA GLU A 217 26.09 -26.81 21.68
C GLU A 217 25.83 -27.57 23.00
N MET A 218 26.23 -28.84 23.02
CA MET A 218 26.16 -29.65 24.24
C MET A 218 27.24 -29.12 25.17
N VAL A 219 26.91 -28.11 25.97
CA VAL A 219 27.79 -27.56 26.98
C VAL A 219 27.90 -28.58 28.12
N ASP A 220 29.05 -29.23 28.21
CA ASP A 220 29.46 -30.00 29.39
C ASP A 220 29.27 -29.15 30.66
N GLU A 221 28.81 -29.78 31.73
CA GLU A 221 28.59 -29.18 33.05
C GLU A 221 29.83 -28.42 33.54
N GLU A 222 29.89 -27.11 33.34
CA GLU A 222 30.32 -26.11 34.32
C GLU A 222 30.24 -24.70 33.73
N GLY A 223 29.19 -23.97 34.13
CA GLY A 223 29.23 -22.52 34.27
C GLY A 223 29.65 -21.69 33.05
N SER A 224 28.98 -21.85 31.91
CA SER A 224 29.09 -20.90 30.80
C SER A 224 27.73 -20.78 30.11
N SER A 225 27.02 -19.68 30.42
CA SER A 225 25.77 -19.30 29.74
C SER A 225 26.13 -18.84 28.34
N GLU A 226 26.20 -19.79 27.40
CA GLU A 226 26.40 -19.50 25.99
C GLU A 226 25.31 -18.58 25.45
N VAL A 227 25.80 -17.56 24.77
CA VAL A 227 25.10 -16.33 24.44
C VAL A 227 24.16 -16.63 23.27
N THR A 228 22.88 -16.85 23.57
CA THR A 228 21.82 -16.47 22.63
C THR A 228 22.18 -15.10 22.05
N PRO A 229 22.06 -14.84 20.73
CA PRO A 229 22.29 -13.49 20.24
C PRO A 229 21.20 -12.64 20.87
N ALA A 230 21.53 -12.01 21.99
CA ALA A 230 20.71 -11.01 22.61
C ALA A 230 20.55 -9.97 21.51
N ILE A 231 19.33 -9.85 20.99
CA ILE A 231 18.93 -8.69 20.20
C ILE A 231 19.05 -7.53 21.18
N LYS A 232 20.27 -6.99 21.28
CA LYS A 232 20.53 -5.78 22.01
C LYS A 232 20.08 -4.67 21.08
N ILE A 233 18.83 -4.26 21.27
CA ILE A 233 18.37 -2.95 20.86
C ILE A 233 19.19 -1.97 21.71
N TYR A 234 20.41 -1.67 21.25
CA TYR A 234 21.23 -0.64 21.86
C TYR A 234 20.67 0.70 21.41
N ASP A 235 19.96 1.36 22.30
CA ASP A 235 20.35 2.70 22.71
C ASP A 235 19.72 3.03 24.07
N GLU A 236 20.54 3.25 25.10
CA GLU A 236 20.05 3.73 26.41
C GLU A 236 19.47 5.16 26.30
N GLU A 237 19.62 5.82 25.15
CA GLU A 237 19.19 7.20 24.90
C GLU A 237 17.91 7.32 24.03
N ILE A 238 17.40 6.26 23.40
CA ILE A 238 16.17 6.34 22.60
C ILE A 238 14.94 6.07 23.48
N ASN A 239 14.48 7.12 24.15
CA ASN A 239 13.13 7.15 24.73
C ASN A 239 12.10 7.24 23.58
N MET A 240 11.66 6.10 23.05
CA MET A 240 10.58 6.09 22.06
C MET A 240 9.25 6.39 22.77
N LYS A 241 8.81 7.66 22.68
CA LYS A 241 7.55 8.12 23.26
C LYS A 241 6.46 8.08 22.19
N LEU A 242 5.61 7.05 22.24
CA LEU A 242 4.42 6.96 21.40
C LEU A 242 3.32 7.87 21.97
N LEU A 243 3.10 9.02 21.33
CA LEU A 243 2.00 9.92 21.68
C LEU A 243 0.75 9.55 20.87
N LEU A 244 -0.18 8.84 21.50
CA LEU A 244 -1.51 8.58 20.94
C LEU A 244 -2.42 9.80 21.19
N CYS A 245 -2.41 10.76 20.25
CA CYS A 245 -3.34 11.88 20.30
C CYS A 245 -4.74 11.44 19.85
N GLY A 246 -5.67 11.38 20.79
CA GLY A 246 -7.08 11.12 20.49
C GLY A 246 -7.99 11.62 21.61
N VAL A 247 -9.27 11.81 21.28
CA VAL A 247 -10.29 12.06 22.31
C VAL A 247 -10.26 10.88 23.30
N PRO A 248 -10.34 11.11 24.63
CA PRO A 248 -10.42 10.05 25.61
C PRO A 248 -11.48 9.01 25.20
N CYS A 249 -11.05 7.77 25.00
CA CYS A 249 -11.93 6.68 24.61
C CYS A 249 -11.58 5.40 25.37
N THR A 250 -12.59 4.63 25.76
CA THR A 250 -12.40 3.23 26.11
C THR A 250 -12.04 2.48 24.83
N LEU A 251 -10.80 2.00 24.72
CA LEU A 251 -10.38 1.18 23.59
C LEU A 251 -11.11 -0.17 23.67
N ASP A 252 -11.95 -0.47 22.68
CA ASP A 252 -12.51 -1.80 22.55
C ASP A 252 -11.44 -2.81 22.08
N PRO A 253 -11.62 -4.13 22.30
CA PRO A 253 -10.65 -5.15 21.89
C PRO A 253 -10.33 -5.15 20.39
N CYS A 254 -11.25 -4.73 19.52
CA CYS A 254 -11.02 -4.67 18.08
C CYS A 254 -10.02 -3.58 17.70
N LEU A 255 -10.06 -2.45 18.40
CA LEU A 255 -9.09 -1.35 18.24
C LEU A 255 -7.73 -1.72 18.82
N LEU A 256 -7.71 -2.39 19.99
CA LEU A 256 -6.46 -2.90 20.58
C LEU A 256 -5.75 -3.89 19.65
N GLY A 257 -6.48 -4.84 19.06
CA GLY A 257 -5.90 -5.76 18.09
C GLY A 257 -5.37 -5.05 16.84
N SER A 258 -6.00 -3.95 16.41
CA SER A 258 -5.49 -3.16 15.27
C SER A 258 -4.17 -2.45 15.63
N LEU A 259 -4.01 -1.99 16.87
CA LEU A 259 -2.77 -1.39 17.36
C LEU A 259 -1.66 -2.45 17.46
N GLU A 260 -1.97 -3.61 18.01
CA GLU A 260 -1.06 -4.76 18.09
C GLU A 260 -0.54 -5.15 16.70
N ASP A 261 -1.45 -5.35 15.73
CA ASP A 261 -1.10 -5.69 14.34
C ASP A 261 -0.18 -4.63 13.71
N GLY A 262 -0.46 -3.34 13.94
CA GLY A 262 0.34 -2.24 13.41
C GLY A 262 1.73 -2.13 14.03
N LEU A 263 1.84 -2.33 15.35
CA LEU A 263 3.12 -2.33 16.05
C LEU A 263 3.98 -3.53 15.63
N ASN A 264 3.39 -4.73 15.50
CA ASN A 264 4.10 -5.90 15.00
C ASN A 264 4.64 -5.67 13.58
N ALA A 265 3.83 -5.07 12.71
CA ALA A 265 4.27 -4.73 11.36
C ALA A 265 5.42 -3.70 11.36
N LEU A 266 5.36 -2.67 12.20
CA LEU A 266 6.45 -1.69 12.35
C LEU A 266 7.75 -2.34 12.81
N LEU A 267 7.67 -3.21 13.82
CA LEU A 267 8.83 -3.92 14.35
C LEU A 267 9.48 -4.84 13.30
N ASN A 268 8.70 -5.44 12.39
CA ASN A 268 9.25 -6.20 11.25
C ASN A 268 9.92 -5.31 10.19
N ILE A 269 9.48 -4.06 10.04
CA ILE A 269 10.00 -3.11 9.06
C ILE A 269 11.33 -2.48 9.53
N GLU A 270 11.51 -2.29 10.84
CA GLU A 270 12.69 -1.65 11.43
C GLU A 270 13.92 -2.58 11.57
N VAL A 271 13.86 -3.82 11.07
CA VAL A 271 14.96 -4.81 11.11
C VAL A 271 16.02 -4.58 10.03
#